data_AF-A0A239P6F2-F1
#
_entry.id   AF-A0A239P6F2-F1
#
_cell.length_a   1.000
_cell.length_b   1.000
_cell.length_c   1.000
_cell.angle_alpha   90.00
_cell.angle_beta   90.00
_cell.angle_gamma   90.00
#
_symmetry.space_group_name_H-M   'P 1'
#
loop_
_entity.id
_entity.type
_entity.pdbx_description
1 polymer ?
#
loop_
_entity_poly.entity_id
_entity_poly.type
_entity_poly.pdbx_seq_one_letter_code
_entity_poly.pdbx_strand_id
1 'polypeptide(L)' 'EQERHIFDLIGEGLTNRQIGERLYLAEKTVKNHISSIFAKLGMSRRTQAAALAAQLKAASKKPSE' A
#
# COMPACT_ATOMS: atom_id res chain seq x y z
N GLU A 1 8.40 -4.46 -7.56
CA GLU A 1 8.31 -2.98 -7.47
C GLU A 1 6.87 -2.48 -7.41
N GLN A 2 6.00 -2.89 -8.34
CA GLN A 2 4.57 -2.53 -8.38
C GLN A 2 3.83 -2.70 -7.04
N GLU A 3 3.96 -3.86 -6.38
CA GLU A 3 3.29 -4.15 -5.11
C GLU A 3 3.71 -3.19 -3.99
N ARG A 4 4.98 -2.79 -3.97
CA ARG A 4 5.51 -1.84 -2.99
C ARG A 4 4.95 -0.44 -3.20
N HIS A 5 4.92 0.05 -4.44
CA HIS A 5 4.27 1.32 -4.77
C HIS A 5 2.79 1.32 -4.39
N ILE A 6 2.05 0.26 -4.73
CA ILE A 6 0.64 0.14 -4.34
C ILE A 6 0.49 0.17 -2.82
N PHE A 7 1.35 -0.55 -2.09
CA PHE A 7 1.34 -0.57 -0.63
C PHE A 7 1.65 0.80 -0.01
N ASP A 8 2.63 1.54 -0.54
CA ASP A 8 2.98 2.88 -0.07
C ASP A 8 1.82 3.87 -0.28
N LEU A 9 1.15 3.80 -1.43
CA LEU A 9 -0.04 4.62 -1.73
C LEU A 9 -1.24 4.24 -0.84
N ILE A 10 -1.34 2.97 -0.41
CA ILE A 10 -2.32 2.58 0.61
C ILE A 10 -2.01 3.26 1.94
N GLY A 11 -0.73 3.31 2.31
CA GLY A 11 -0.23 4.03 3.49
C GLY A 11 -0.52 5.53 3.48
N GLU A 12 -0.59 6.13 2.29
CA GLU A 12 -1.00 7.52 2.09
C GLU A 12 -2.53 7.72 2.10
N GLY A 13 -3.30 6.63 2.23
CA GLY A 13 -4.77 6.68 2.33
C GLY A 13 -5.50 6.66 0.98
N LEU A 14 -4.81 6.47 -0.15
CA LEU A 14 -5.43 6.58 -1.49
C LEU A 14 -6.35 5.40 -1.81
N THR A 15 -7.57 5.67 -2.27
CA THR A 15 -8.52 4.65 -2.75
C THR A 15 -7.98 3.86 -3.95
N ASN A 16 -8.55 2.69 -4.24
CA ASN A 16 -8.13 1.87 -5.39
C ASN A 16 -8.22 2.63 -6.72
N ARG A 17 -9.24 3.49 -6.87
CA ARG A 17 -9.41 4.37 -8.02
C ARG A 17 -8.25 5.36 -8.15
N GLN A 18 -7.92 6.07 -7.07
CA GLN A 18 -6.80 7.05 -7.05
C GLN A 18 -5.44 6.37 -7.30
N ILE A 19 -5.22 5.18 -6.74
CA ILE A 19 -4.02 4.38 -7.03
C ILE A 19 -3.98 4.01 -8.51
N GLY A 20 -5.12 3.60 -9.08
CA GLY A 20 -5.24 3.26 -10.49
C GLY A 20 -4.92 4.44 -11.40
N GLU A 21 -5.50 5.60 -11.10
CA GLU A 21 -5.23 6.87 -11.81
C GLU A 21 -3.73 7.22 -11.78
N ARG A 22 -3.07 7.07 -10.62
CA ARG A 22 -1.64 7.41 -10.45
C ARG A 22 -0.69 6.42 -11.13
N LEU A 23 -1.08 5.15 -11.21
CA LEU A 23 -0.28 4.08 -11.80
C LEU A 23 -0.69 3.75 -13.24
N TYR A 24 -1.66 4.47 -13.82
CA TYR A 24 -2.25 4.19 -15.12
C TYR A 24 -2.81 2.75 -15.23
N LEU A 25 -3.48 2.30 -14.16
CA LEU A 25 -4.10 0.98 -14.04
C LEU A 25 -5.61 1.09 -13.85
N ALA A 26 -6.34 0.09 -14.34
CA ALA A 26 -7.75 -0.06 -13.98
C ALA A 26 -7.91 -0.33 -12.48
N GLU A 27 -8.96 0.21 -11.87
CA GLU A 27 -9.26 0.02 -10.44
C GLU A 27 -9.33 -1.47 -10.05
N LYS A 28 -9.90 -2.31 -10.91
CA LYS A 28 -9.98 -3.76 -10.71
C LYS A 28 -8.58 -4.40 -10.64
N THR A 29 -7.64 -3.94 -11.45
CA THR A 29 -6.25 -4.42 -11.43
C THR A 29 -5.58 -4.06 -10.11
N VAL A 30 -5.78 -2.83 -9.63
CA VAL A 30 -5.30 -2.42 -8.30
C VAL A 30 -5.92 -3.28 -7.21
N LYS A 31 -7.22 -3.54 -7.24
CA LYS A 31 -7.91 -4.42 -6.28
C LYS A 31 -7.27 -5.81 -6.25
N ASN A 32 -6.94 -6.39 -7.39
CA ASN A 32 -6.28 -7.70 -7.47
C ASN A 32 -4.89 -7.67 -6.82
N HIS A 33 -4.08 -6.65 -7.12
CA HIS A 33 -2.78 -6.47 -6.47
C HIS A 33 -2.91 -6.34 -4.95
N ILE A 34 -3.87 -5.55 -4.47
CA ILE A 34 -4.13 -5.38 -3.03
C ILE A 34 -4.49 -6.71 -2.38
N SER A 35 -5.37 -7.50 -3.01
CA SER A 35 -5.70 -8.84 -2.51
C SER A 35 -4.48 -9.75 -2.42
N SER A 36 -3.60 -9.75 -3.43
CA SER A 36 -2.36 -10.53 -3.40
C SER A 36 -1.38 -10.04 -2.33
N ILE A 37 -1.22 -8.73 -2.16
CA ILE A 37 -0.38 -8.14 -1.12
C ILE A 37 -0.92 -8.53 0.26
N PHE A 38 -2.22 -8.42 0.48
CA PHE A 38 -2.85 -8.74 1.76
C PHE A 38 -2.72 -10.23 2.07
N ALA A 39 -2.90 -11.11 1.09
CA ALA A 39 -2.67 -12.54 1.26
C ALA A 39 -1.21 -12.84 1.65
N LYS A 40 -0.23 -12.21 0.98
CA LYS A 40 1.20 -12.37 1.30
C LYS A 40 1.57 -11.89 2.71
N LEU A 41 0.91 -10.83 3.18
CA LEU A 41 1.20 -10.21 4.48
C LEU A 41 0.28 -10.71 5.61
N GLY A 42 -0.61 -11.68 5.34
CA GLY A 42 -1.59 -12.14 6.32
C GLY A 42 -2.57 -11.06 6.78
N MET A 43 -2.78 -10.03 5.96
CA MET A 43 -3.69 -8.92 6.26
C MET A 43 -5.08 -9.18 5.67
N SER A 44 -6.08 -8.57 6.28
CA SER A 44 -7.45 -8.57 5.76
C SER A 44 -8.04 -7.17 5.64
N ARG A 45 -7.46 -6.19 6.35
CA ARG A 45 -8.01 -4.84 6.44
C ARG A 45 -7.02 -3.81 5.92
N ARG A 46 -7.55 -2.87 5.15
CA ARG A 46 -6.81 -1.72 4.64
C ARG A 46 -6.20 -0.86 5.75
N THR A 47 -6.85 -0.77 6.90
CA THR A 47 -6.31 -0.08 8.08
C THR A 47 -5.06 -0.73 8.64
N GLN A 48 -4.92 -2.06 8.55
CA GLN A 48 -3.69 -2.77 8.94
C GLN A 48 -2.54 -2.41 8.00
N ALA A 49 -2.79 -2.39 6.69
CA ALA A 49 -1.80 -1.99 5.71
C ALA A 49 -1.36 -0.54 5.90
N ALA A 50 -2.31 0.38 6.14
CA ALA A 50 -1.99 1.78 6.41
C ALA A 50 -1.15 1.96 7.68
N ALA A 51 -1.50 1.26 8.76
CA ALA A 51 -0.75 1.29 10.01
C ALA A 51 0.68 0.73 9.84
N LEU A 52 0.85 -0.36 9.08
CA LEU A 52 2.18 -0.92 8.81
C LEU A 52 3.01 0.01 7.93
N ALA A 53 2.43 0.59 6.87
CA ALA A 53 3.12 1.54 6.01
C ALA A 53 3.60 2.79 6.80
N ALA A 54 2.78 3.28 7.73
CA ALA A 54 3.16 4.38 8.62
C ALA A 54 4.34 4.00 9.54
N GLN A 55 4.33 2.80 10.11
CA GLN A 55 5.43 2.29 10.94
C GLN A 55 6.73 2.16 10.13
N LEU A 56 6.66 1.62 8.91
CA LEU A 56 7.83 1.48 8.03
C LEU A 56 8.38 2.85 7.59
N LYS A 57 7.52 3.83 7.29
CA LYS A 57 7.93 5.23 7.03
C LYS A 57 8.59 5.87 8.26
N ALA A 58 8.07 5.61 9.47
CA ALA A 58 8.67 6.11 10.70
C ALA A 58 10.04 5.49 10.99
N ALA A 59 10.19 4.18 10.76
CA ALA A 59 11.46 3.47 10.93
C ALA A 59 12.52 3.92 9.90
N SER A 60 12.13 4.18 8.66
CA SER A 60 13.04 4.68 7.61
C SER A 60 13.43 6.16 7.77
N LYS A 61 12.62 6.96 8.49
CA LYS A 61 12.98 8.32 8.91
C LYS A 61 13.97 8.36 10.07
N LYS A 62 14.22 7.25 10.77
CA LYS A 62 15.26 7.14 11.80
C LYS A 62 16.54 6.51 11.24
N PRO A 63 17.45 7.32 10.71
CA PRO A 63 18.87 7.12 10.98
C PRO A 63 19.52 8.43 11.45
N SER A 64 20.37 8.31 12.48
CA SER A 64 21.16 9.34 13.19
C SER A 64 20.42 10.18 14.24
N GLU A 65 20.33 9.63 15.45
CA GLU A 65 20.69 10.35 16.67
C GLU A 65 21.63 9.45 17.49
#